data_AF-F9VGC6-F1
#
_entry.id   AF-F9VGC6-F1
#
_cell.length_a   1.000
_cell.length_b   1.000
_cell.length_c   1.000
_cell.angle_alpha   90.00
_cell.angle_beta   90.00
_cell.angle_gamma   90.00
#
_symmetry.space_group_name_H-M   'P 1'
#
loop_
_entity.id
_entity.type
_entity.pdbx_description
1 polymer ?
#
loop_
_entity_poly.entity_id
_entity_poly.type
_entity_poly.pdbx_seq_one_letter_code
_entity_poly.pdbx_strand_id
1 'polypeptide(L)'
;MAEDKDKILETPEVPEVEAVEAIVDEGVDTAPEVTEEEILVVSETDKPSPADEPFLADNRVKSGITPKWNWGAMAMPVFFGVANRSYLGLLSLLVVIPWLGWIFGIVWAIVFGLNGERWALQNPDNRYRDEEEFRKVMDGWNRAGLVAFIIGAVVTVLLLLFFMIIGAAIFSNMDQLQY
;
A
#
# COMPACT_ATOMS: atom_id res chain seq x y z
N MET A 1 20.28 26.10 67.11
CA MET A 1 20.24 27.10 66.02
C MET A 1 19.64 26.43 64.79
N ALA A 2 18.87 27.18 64.02
CA ALA A 2 17.79 26.77 63.11
C ALA A 2 18.21 26.29 61.70
N GLU A 3 17.20 25.68 61.02
CA GLU A 3 16.94 25.63 59.55
C GLU A 3 17.92 24.81 58.66
N ASP A 4 17.54 24.06 57.60
CA ASP A 4 16.39 24.14 56.69
C ASP A 4 16.29 22.91 55.75
N LYS A 5 15.04 22.55 55.39
CA LYS A 5 14.50 22.02 54.10
C LYS A 5 15.20 20.87 53.35
N ASP A 6 14.56 19.69 53.25
CA ASP A 6 13.57 19.26 52.22
C ASP A 6 14.26 18.16 51.37
N LYS A 7 13.70 17.07 50.87
CA LYS A 7 12.43 16.34 50.96
C LYS A 7 12.68 15.01 50.23
N ILE A 8 12.28 13.88 50.85
CA ILE A 8 11.54 12.73 50.28
C ILE A 8 12.24 11.99 49.10
N LEU A 9 12.93 10.85 49.21
CA LEU A 9 12.70 9.54 49.85
C LEU A 9 11.41 8.80 49.42
N GLU A 10 11.63 7.91 48.44
CA GLU A 10 11.15 6.52 48.30
C GLU A 10 9.74 6.22 47.72
N THR A 11 9.83 5.62 46.52
CA THR A 11 8.97 4.63 45.85
C THR A 11 8.53 3.46 46.76
N PRO A 12 7.80 2.43 46.27
CA PRO A 12 6.58 2.31 45.44
C PRO A 12 5.45 1.58 46.23
N GLU A 13 4.23 1.48 45.68
CA GLU A 13 3.35 0.28 45.67
C GLU A 13 1.90 0.66 45.34
N VAL A 14 1.29 -0.11 44.44
CA VAL A 14 -0.14 -0.08 44.11
C VAL A 14 -0.86 -1.01 45.10
N PRO A 15 -2.05 -0.65 45.61
CA PRO A 15 -3.17 -1.55 45.33
C PRO A 15 -4.53 -0.85 45.06
N GLU A 16 -5.25 -1.51 44.17
CA GLU A 16 -6.70 -1.60 43.96
C GLU A 16 -7.52 -1.73 45.26
N VAL A 17 -8.68 -1.04 45.39
CA VAL A 17 -10.01 -1.59 45.80
C VAL A 17 -11.04 -0.51 46.21
N GLU A 18 -12.28 -0.79 45.81
CA GLU A 18 -13.56 -0.59 46.53
C GLU A 18 -14.21 0.80 46.69
N ALA A 19 -15.19 1.03 45.79
CA ALA A 19 -16.60 1.32 46.05
C ALA A 19 -17.06 1.89 47.41
N VAL A 20 -17.72 3.06 47.38
CA VAL A 20 -18.86 3.45 48.26
C VAL A 20 -19.72 4.45 47.47
N GLU A 21 -20.79 4.02 46.81
CA GLU A 21 -22.22 4.09 47.22
C GLU A 21 -22.81 5.48 47.52
N ALA A 22 -23.82 5.81 46.69
CA ALA A 22 -25.07 6.56 46.97
C ALA A 22 -24.96 8.08 47.29
N ILE A 23 -25.90 8.97 46.96
CA ILE A 23 -27.37 8.90 46.96
C ILE A 23 -27.96 10.01 46.04
N VAL A 24 -28.91 9.60 45.19
CA VAL A 24 -30.14 10.23 44.65
C VAL A 24 -30.40 11.74 44.86
N ASP A 25 -30.71 12.46 43.78
CA ASP A 25 -31.83 13.42 43.74
C ASP A 25 -32.56 13.34 42.38
N GLU A 26 -33.90 13.39 42.44
CA GLU A 26 -34.84 13.13 41.34
C GLU A 26 -35.05 14.34 40.42
N GLY A 27 -35.35 14.08 39.13
CA GLY A 27 -35.81 15.13 38.22
C GLY A 27 -36.09 14.64 36.80
N VAL A 28 -37.33 14.21 36.58
CA VAL A 28 -37.92 13.71 35.32
C VAL A 28 -37.93 14.77 34.20
N ASP A 29 -37.39 14.44 33.02
CA ASP A 29 -38.00 14.80 31.72
C ASP A 29 -37.50 13.89 30.59
N THR A 30 -38.24 13.89 29.48
CA THR A 30 -38.59 12.76 28.62
C THR A 30 -37.83 12.71 27.28
N ALA A 31 -37.33 11.52 26.85
CA ALA A 31 -37.24 11.03 25.45
C ALA A 31 -36.47 9.68 25.39
N PRO A 32 -36.86 8.72 24.52
CA PRO A 32 -36.35 7.35 24.54
C PRO A 32 -34.89 7.27 24.10
N GLU A 33 -34.11 6.59 24.94
CA GLU A 33 -32.77 6.08 24.72
C GLU A 33 -32.74 5.25 23.43
N VAL A 34 -32.12 5.81 22.38
CA VAL A 34 -31.67 5.04 21.22
C VAL A 34 -30.52 4.20 21.74
N THR A 35 -30.82 2.96 22.10
CA THR A 35 -29.81 1.98 22.49
C THR A 35 -28.88 1.75 21.31
N GLU A 36 -27.60 2.08 21.49
CA GLU A 36 -26.48 1.82 20.57
C GLU A 36 -26.15 0.31 20.44
N GLU A 37 -27.15 -0.57 20.59
CA GLU A 37 -27.02 -2.03 20.47
C GLU A 37 -27.52 -2.56 19.13
N GLU A 38 -27.72 -1.71 18.12
CA GLU A 38 -28.10 -2.13 16.76
C GLU A 38 -26.91 -2.22 15.78
N ILE A 39 -25.68 -2.41 16.29
CA ILE A 39 -24.50 -2.68 15.44
C ILE A 39 -23.69 -3.86 15.99
N LEU A 40 -24.32 -4.98 16.35
CA LEU A 40 -23.65 -6.29 16.31
C LEU A 40 -24.60 -7.49 16.38
N VAL A 41 -25.73 -7.45 15.68
CA VAL A 41 -26.43 -8.69 15.33
C VAL A 41 -25.83 -9.20 14.02
N VAL A 42 -24.61 -9.75 14.09
CA VAL A 42 -24.19 -10.76 13.11
C VAL A 42 -25.05 -11.98 13.42
N SER A 43 -26.20 -12.07 12.73
CA SER A 43 -27.14 -13.17 12.88
C SER A 43 -26.41 -14.49 12.67
N GLU A 44 -26.32 -15.29 13.72
CA GLU A 44 -25.69 -16.62 13.77
C GLU A 44 -26.51 -17.69 13.04
N THR A 45 -27.25 -17.32 11.99
CA THR A 45 -28.08 -18.22 11.18
C THR A 45 -27.97 -17.88 9.70
N ASP A 46 -26.77 -18.04 9.13
CA ASP A 46 -26.68 -18.34 7.71
C ASP A 46 -25.49 -19.26 7.48
N LYS A 47 -25.75 -20.57 7.43
CA LYS A 47 -24.75 -21.48 6.84
C LYS A 47 -24.58 -21.00 5.40
N PRO A 48 -23.34 -20.75 4.93
CA PRO A 48 -23.13 -20.23 3.59
C PRO A 48 -23.87 -21.10 2.58
N SER A 49 -24.60 -20.45 1.66
CA SER A 49 -25.34 -21.15 0.63
C SER A 49 -24.36 -22.02 -0.18
N PRO A 50 -24.76 -23.20 -0.67
CA PRO A 50 -23.90 -23.99 -1.56
C PRO A 50 -23.40 -23.22 -2.78
N ALA A 51 -24.08 -22.13 -3.17
CA ALA A 51 -23.64 -21.23 -4.23
C ALA A 51 -22.44 -20.34 -3.86
N ASP A 52 -22.20 -20.10 -2.56
CA ASP A 52 -21.13 -19.22 -2.06
C ASP A 52 -19.80 -19.96 -1.85
N GLU A 53 -19.84 -21.29 -1.77
CA GLU A 53 -18.68 -22.19 -1.62
C GLU A 53 -17.49 -21.81 -2.54
N PRO A 54 -17.67 -21.59 -3.86
CA PRO A 54 -16.54 -21.26 -4.74
C PRO A 54 -15.90 -19.90 -4.43
N PHE A 55 -16.71 -18.91 -4.02
CA PHE A 55 -16.22 -17.59 -3.66
C PHE A 55 -15.46 -17.61 -2.34
N LEU A 56 -15.99 -18.33 -1.34
CA LEU A 56 -15.34 -18.50 -0.06
C LEU A 56 -14.02 -19.27 -0.20
N ALA A 57 -13.97 -20.29 -1.06
CA ALA A 57 -12.74 -21.02 -1.35
C ALA A 57 -11.66 -20.12 -1.98
N ASP A 58 -12.02 -19.31 -2.98
CA ASP A 58 -11.10 -18.35 -3.62
C ASP A 58 -10.56 -17.33 -2.61
N ASN A 59 -11.42 -16.77 -1.76
CA ASN A 59 -10.99 -15.81 -0.73
C ASN A 59 -10.07 -16.45 0.31
N ARG A 60 -10.30 -17.70 0.71
CA ARG A 60 -9.40 -18.43 1.62
C ARG A 60 -8.01 -18.57 0.99
N VAL A 61 -7.94 -18.97 -0.28
CA VAL A 61 -6.67 -19.04 -1.02
C VAL A 61 -5.98 -17.69 -1.03
N LYS A 62 -6.66 -16.63 -1.47
CA LYS A 62 -6.11 -15.28 -1.57
C LYS A 62 -5.62 -14.71 -0.23
N SER A 63 -6.38 -14.93 0.85
CA SER A 63 -6.05 -14.44 2.19
C SER A 63 -4.80 -15.09 2.79
N GLY A 64 -4.46 -16.32 2.36
CA GLY A 64 -3.26 -17.02 2.80
C GLY A 64 -1.98 -16.60 2.05
N ILE A 65 -2.09 -15.81 0.98
CA ILE A 65 -0.95 -15.45 0.14
C ILE A 65 -0.37 -14.11 0.60
N THR A 66 0.91 -14.11 0.97
CA THR A 66 1.64 -12.89 1.36
C THR A 66 2.20 -12.15 0.14
N PRO A 67 1.72 -10.94 -0.22
CA PRO A 67 2.25 -10.20 -1.36
C PRO A 67 3.73 -9.82 -1.19
N LYS A 68 4.48 -9.79 -2.31
CA LYS A 68 5.90 -9.42 -2.33
C LYS A 68 6.15 -8.30 -3.34
N TRP A 69 7.36 -7.74 -3.27
CA TRP A 69 7.87 -6.86 -4.32
C TRP A 69 7.85 -7.58 -5.67
N ASN A 70 7.35 -6.89 -6.69
CA ASN A 70 7.33 -7.38 -8.05
C ASN A 70 7.96 -6.38 -9.02
N TRP A 71 9.11 -6.76 -9.60
CA TRP A 71 9.81 -5.95 -10.60
C TRP A 71 8.97 -5.69 -11.85
N GLY A 72 8.07 -6.61 -12.21
CA GLY A 72 7.14 -6.44 -13.34
C GLY A 72 6.13 -5.33 -13.08
N ALA A 73 5.56 -5.31 -11.88
CA ALA A 73 4.68 -4.23 -11.47
C ALA A 73 5.43 -2.88 -11.44
N MET A 74 6.66 -2.85 -10.94
CA MET A 74 7.44 -1.60 -10.89
C MET A 74 7.87 -1.09 -12.26
N ALA A 75 8.48 -1.95 -13.09
CA ALA A 75 9.09 -1.54 -14.36
C ALA A 75 8.07 -1.39 -15.48
N MET A 76 6.97 -2.13 -15.41
CA MET A 76 5.93 -2.18 -16.45
C MET A 76 4.52 -2.06 -15.84
N PRO A 77 4.23 -0.98 -15.07
CA PRO A 77 2.99 -0.84 -14.30
C PRO A 77 1.73 -0.89 -15.17
N VAL A 78 1.76 -0.31 -16.38
CA VAL A 78 0.63 -0.35 -17.32
C VAL A 78 0.34 -1.79 -17.76
N PHE A 79 1.34 -2.51 -18.26
CA PHE A 79 1.18 -3.87 -18.77
C PHE A 79 0.82 -4.86 -17.67
N PHE A 80 1.50 -4.76 -16.52
CA PHE A 80 1.19 -5.57 -15.35
C PHE A 80 -0.24 -5.30 -14.87
N GLY A 81 -0.64 -4.02 -14.79
CA GLY A 81 -1.97 -3.61 -14.35
C GLY A 81 -3.07 -4.14 -15.27
N VAL A 82 -2.89 -4.08 -16.59
CA VAL A 82 -3.85 -4.63 -17.55
C VAL A 82 -3.92 -6.16 -17.44
N ALA A 83 -2.78 -6.85 -17.44
CA ALA A 83 -2.75 -8.31 -17.43
C ALA A 83 -3.33 -8.92 -16.15
N ASN A 84 -3.11 -8.27 -15.00
CA ASN A 84 -3.58 -8.72 -13.70
C ASN A 84 -4.86 -7.99 -13.26
N ARG A 85 -5.53 -7.25 -14.16
CA ARG A 85 -6.73 -6.46 -13.87
C ARG A 85 -6.59 -5.54 -12.64
N SER A 86 -5.38 -5.08 -12.38
CA SER A 86 -5.02 -4.13 -11.32
C SER A 86 -4.85 -2.74 -11.96
N TYR A 87 -5.98 -2.09 -12.26
CA TYR A 87 -5.99 -0.88 -13.10
C TYR A 87 -5.35 0.35 -12.46
N LEU A 88 -5.00 0.29 -11.17
CA LEU A 88 -4.15 1.29 -10.53
C LEU A 88 -2.80 1.46 -11.25
N GLY A 89 -2.34 0.45 -12.00
CA GLY A 89 -1.15 0.55 -12.84
C GLY A 89 -1.25 1.61 -13.93
N LEU A 90 -2.47 1.93 -14.42
CA LEU A 90 -2.69 2.93 -15.47
C LEU A 90 -2.40 4.35 -15.00
N LEU A 91 -2.41 4.63 -13.68
CA LEU A 91 -2.02 5.95 -13.18
C LEU A 91 -0.58 6.32 -13.55
N SER A 92 0.29 5.32 -13.81
CA SER A 92 1.66 5.58 -14.30
C SER A 92 1.69 6.35 -15.63
N LEU A 93 0.61 6.35 -16.42
CA LEU A 93 0.49 7.14 -17.65
C LEU A 93 0.54 8.65 -17.40
N LEU A 94 0.29 9.12 -16.17
CA LEU A 94 0.44 10.53 -15.79
C LEU A 94 1.88 11.05 -15.97
N VAL A 95 2.86 10.17 -16.18
CA VAL A 95 4.23 10.50 -16.56
C VAL A 95 4.33 11.37 -17.82
N VAL A 96 3.31 11.40 -18.68
CA VAL A 96 3.28 12.28 -19.86
C VAL A 96 3.25 13.77 -19.50
N ILE A 97 2.82 14.11 -18.28
CA ILE A 97 2.79 15.48 -17.79
C ILE A 97 4.23 15.86 -17.37
N PRO A 98 4.84 16.89 -17.98
CA PRO A 98 6.19 17.32 -17.60
C PRO A 98 6.27 17.71 -16.12
N TRP A 99 7.45 17.52 -15.52
CA TRP A 99 7.76 17.84 -14.12
C TRP A 99 6.98 17.02 -13.09
N LEU A 100 5.71 17.37 -12.85
CA LEU A 100 4.89 16.73 -11.83
C LEU A 100 4.61 15.26 -12.16
N GLY A 101 4.31 14.97 -13.43
CA GLY A 101 4.06 13.61 -13.88
C GLY A 101 5.28 12.71 -13.76
N TRP A 102 6.49 13.23 -13.94
CA TRP A 102 7.73 12.44 -13.81
C TRP A 102 7.98 12.02 -12.38
N ILE A 103 7.87 12.95 -11.43
CA ILE A 103 8.01 12.66 -9.99
C ILE A 103 6.94 11.66 -9.56
N PHE A 104 5.68 11.93 -9.94
CA PHE A 104 4.58 11.02 -9.66
C PHE A 104 4.83 9.63 -10.25
N GLY A 105 5.27 9.55 -11.51
CA GLY A 105 5.53 8.29 -12.20
C GLY A 105 6.57 7.42 -11.50
N ILE A 106 7.66 8.02 -11.03
CA ILE A 106 8.71 7.29 -10.27
C ILE A 106 8.17 6.78 -8.94
N VAL A 107 7.52 7.65 -8.16
CA VAL A 107 6.93 7.27 -6.86
C VAL A 107 5.87 6.18 -7.06
N TRP A 108 5.00 6.35 -8.05
CA TRP A 108 3.94 5.42 -8.36
C TRP A 108 4.47 4.07 -8.83
N ALA A 109 5.54 4.04 -9.63
CA ALA A 109 6.20 2.80 -10.02
C ALA A 109 6.67 2.00 -8.80
N ILE A 110 7.26 2.65 -7.79
CA ILE A 110 7.69 1.98 -6.55
C ILE A 110 6.48 1.50 -5.74
N VAL A 111 5.47 2.36 -5.56
CA VAL A 111 4.23 2.01 -4.84
C VAL A 111 3.55 0.80 -5.51
N PHE A 112 3.52 0.78 -6.84
CA PHE A 112 2.96 -0.32 -7.63
C PHE A 112 3.85 -1.55 -7.61
N GLY A 113 5.17 -1.42 -7.54
CA GLY A 113 6.10 -2.53 -7.28
C GLY A 113 5.86 -3.23 -5.95
N LEU A 114 5.54 -2.46 -4.90
CA LEU A 114 5.24 -2.98 -3.56
C LEU A 114 3.82 -3.58 -3.45
N ASN A 115 2.83 -2.97 -4.10
CA ASN A 115 1.42 -3.31 -3.92
C ASN A 115 0.79 -4.05 -5.10
N GLY A 116 1.51 -4.23 -6.20
CA GLY A 116 0.99 -4.82 -7.44
C GLY A 116 0.41 -6.22 -7.24
N GLU A 117 1.15 -7.08 -6.52
CA GLU A 117 0.68 -8.42 -6.15
C GLU A 117 -0.57 -8.38 -5.27
N ARG A 118 -0.61 -7.47 -4.29
CA ARG A 118 -1.76 -7.30 -3.40
C ARG A 118 -3.00 -6.87 -4.17
N TRP A 119 -2.87 -5.90 -5.07
CA TRP A 119 -3.99 -5.44 -5.89
C TRP A 119 -4.45 -6.48 -6.91
N ALA A 120 -3.53 -7.32 -7.43
CA ALA A 120 -3.90 -8.46 -8.26
C ALA A 120 -4.72 -9.51 -7.48
N LEU A 121 -4.38 -9.76 -6.21
CA LEU A 121 -5.14 -10.67 -5.34
C LEU A 121 -6.51 -10.12 -4.94
N GLN A 122 -6.61 -8.80 -4.73
CA GLN A 122 -7.86 -8.14 -4.35
C GLN A 122 -8.90 -8.12 -5.47
N ASN A 123 -8.50 -8.31 -6.73
CA ASN A 123 -9.46 -8.36 -7.82
C ASN A 123 -10.26 -9.68 -7.77
N PRO A 124 -11.61 -9.63 -7.66
CA PRO A 124 -12.44 -10.83 -7.64
C PRO A 124 -12.29 -11.69 -8.90
N ASP A 125 -12.10 -11.09 -10.08
CA ASP A 125 -12.05 -11.79 -11.36
C ASP A 125 -10.77 -12.61 -11.56
N ASN A 126 -9.75 -12.36 -10.75
CA ASN A 126 -8.55 -13.19 -10.74
C ASN A 126 -8.79 -14.38 -9.80
N ARG A 127 -8.93 -15.57 -10.37
CA ARG A 127 -9.10 -16.81 -9.61
C ARG A 127 -7.80 -17.61 -9.68
N TYR A 128 -7.25 -17.95 -8.52
CA TYR A 128 -6.07 -18.80 -8.39
C TYR A 128 -6.46 -20.06 -7.62
N ARG A 129 -6.04 -21.23 -8.10
CA ARG A 129 -6.34 -22.50 -7.44
C ARG A 129 -5.61 -22.63 -6.10
N ASP A 130 -4.37 -22.17 -6.06
CA ASP A 130 -3.44 -22.29 -4.94
C ASP A 130 -2.36 -21.20 -5.00
N GLU A 131 -1.53 -21.10 -3.95
CA GLU A 131 -0.41 -20.15 -3.94
C GLU A 131 0.61 -20.45 -5.06
N GLU A 132 0.81 -21.72 -5.44
CA GLU A 132 1.81 -22.09 -6.45
C GLU A 132 1.45 -21.50 -7.82
N GLU A 133 0.17 -21.57 -8.22
CA GLU A 133 -0.32 -20.96 -9.44
C GLU A 133 -0.10 -19.44 -9.44
N PHE A 134 -0.45 -18.77 -8.34
CA PHE A 134 -0.22 -17.34 -8.17
C PHE A 134 1.27 -16.99 -8.31
N ARG A 135 2.14 -17.74 -7.63
CA ARG A 135 3.60 -17.53 -7.66
C ARG A 135 4.17 -17.76 -9.05
N LYS A 136 3.72 -18.77 -9.77
CA LYS A 136 4.17 -19.02 -11.14
C LYS A 136 3.88 -17.82 -12.05
N VAL A 137 2.71 -17.21 -11.93
CA VAL A 137 2.36 -15.99 -12.67
C VAL A 137 3.23 -14.82 -12.23
N MET A 138 3.32 -14.57 -10.91
CA MET A 138 4.05 -13.43 -10.36
C MET A 138 5.56 -13.52 -10.59
N ASP A 139 6.17 -14.70 -10.51
CA ASP A 139 7.59 -14.94 -10.79
C ASP A 139 7.91 -14.78 -12.28
N GLY A 140 6.94 -15.05 -13.16
CA GLY A 140 7.03 -14.69 -14.58
C GLY A 140 7.17 -13.19 -14.77
N TRP A 141 6.26 -12.42 -14.17
CA TRP A 141 6.30 -10.95 -14.18
C TRP A 141 7.54 -10.39 -13.51
N ASN A 142 7.96 -10.96 -12.38
CA ASN A 142 9.10 -10.49 -11.62
C ASN A 142 10.40 -10.63 -12.41
N ARG A 143 10.63 -11.77 -13.07
CA ARG A 143 11.81 -11.97 -13.92
C ARG A 143 11.78 -11.08 -15.16
N ALA A 144 10.64 -11.01 -15.86
CA ALA A 144 10.49 -10.17 -17.04
C ALA A 144 10.70 -8.69 -16.72
N GLY A 145 10.13 -8.22 -15.60
CA GLY A 145 10.29 -6.85 -15.12
C GLY A 145 11.71 -6.51 -14.71
N LEU A 146 12.42 -7.42 -14.06
CA LEU A 146 13.82 -7.18 -13.70
C LEU A 146 14.70 -7.03 -14.96
N VAL A 147 14.49 -7.88 -15.96
CA VAL A 147 15.19 -7.78 -17.25
C VAL A 147 14.85 -6.45 -17.95
N ALA A 148 13.56 -6.09 -18.01
CA ALA A 148 13.11 -4.83 -18.59
C ALA A 148 13.70 -3.60 -17.86
N PHE A 149 13.78 -3.65 -16.53
CA PHE A 149 14.38 -2.60 -15.71
C PHE A 149 15.87 -2.41 -16.02
N ILE A 150 16.65 -3.51 -16.08
CA ILE A 150 18.09 -3.44 -16.40
C ILE A 150 18.29 -2.87 -17.80
N ILE A 151 17.55 -3.36 -18.80
CA ILE A 151 17.63 -2.84 -20.17
C ILE A 151 17.27 -1.35 -20.21
N GLY A 152 16.17 -0.97 -19.57
CA GLY A 152 15.72 0.41 -19.48
C GLY A 152 16.75 1.33 -18.81
N ALA A 153 17.38 0.87 -17.73
CA ALA A 153 18.45 1.61 -17.05
C ALA A 153 19.67 1.82 -17.96
N VAL A 154 20.13 0.77 -18.66
CA VAL A 154 21.24 0.87 -19.62
C VAL A 154 20.90 1.84 -20.75
N VAL A 155 19.72 1.72 -21.37
CA VAL A 155 19.26 2.62 -22.43
C VAL A 155 19.17 4.06 -21.93
N THR A 156 18.66 4.29 -20.72
CA THR A 156 18.58 5.63 -20.11
C THR A 156 19.96 6.24 -19.94
N VAL A 157 20.93 5.49 -19.41
CA VAL A 157 22.32 5.96 -19.28
C VAL A 157 22.92 6.30 -20.64
N LEU A 158 22.74 5.44 -21.65
CA LEU A 158 23.25 5.69 -23.00
C LEU A 158 22.62 6.94 -23.63
N LEU A 159 21.31 7.17 -23.44
CA LEU A 159 20.64 8.38 -23.91
C LEU A 159 21.17 9.63 -23.22
N LEU A 160 21.35 9.59 -21.89
CA LEU A 160 21.93 10.72 -21.15
C LEU A 160 23.34 11.05 -21.65
N LEU A 161 24.19 10.05 -21.86
CA LEU A 161 25.53 10.25 -22.43
C LEU A 161 25.47 10.81 -23.85
N PHE A 162 24.58 10.29 -24.70
CA PHE A 162 24.38 10.78 -26.07
C PHE A 162 23.97 12.26 -26.09
N PHE A 163 22.98 12.65 -25.29
CA PHE A 163 22.56 14.05 -25.19
C PHE A 163 23.62 14.95 -24.55
N MET A 164 24.42 14.44 -23.60
CA MET A 164 25.55 15.18 -23.03
C MET A 164 26.63 15.49 -24.08
N ILE A 165 26.99 14.51 -24.91
CA ILE A 165 27.98 14.69 -25.99
C ILE A 165 27.47 15.69 -27.03
N ILE A 166 26.21 15.56 -27.46
CA ILE A 166 25.59 16.51 -28.40
C ILE A 166 25.56 17.92 -27.80
N GLY A 167 25.14 18.05 -26.54
CA GLY A 167 25.11 19.34 -25.84
C GLY A 167 26.49 19.99 -25.77
N ALA A 168 27.52 19.21 -25.43
CA ALA A 168 28.90 19.69 -25.39
C ALA A 168 29.40 20.12 -26.78
N ALA A 169 29.09 19.36 -27.84
CA ALA A 169 29.47 19.68 -29.21
C ALA A 169 28.75 20.95 -29.72
N ILE A 170 27.46 21.13 -29.42
CA ILE A 170 26.73 22.35 -29.79
C ILE A 170 27.34 23.55 -29.06
N PHE A 171 27.59 23.41 -27.75
CA PHE A 171 28.16 24.48 -26.94
C PHE A 171 29.57 24.89 -27.43
N SER A 172 30.41 23.92 -27.80
CA SER A 172 31.76 24.22 -28.31
C SER A 172 31.74 24.91 -29.68
N ASN A 173 30.81 24.56 -30.57
CA ASN A 173 30.66 25.24 -31.87
C ASN A 173 30.06 26.64 -31.71
N MET A 174 29.17 26.86 -30.74
CA MET A 174 28.61 28.19 -30.48
C MET A 174 29.68 29.18 -30.01
N ASP A 175 30.62 28.76 -29.18
CA ASP A 175 31.76 29.58 -28.73
C ASP A 175 32.65 30.03 -29.91
N GLN A 176 32.83 29.17 -30.91
CA GLN A 176 33.59 29.48 -32.12
C GLN A 176 32.94 30.53 -33.03
N LEU A 177 31.62 30.70 -32.98
CA LEU A 177 30.88 31.68 -33.80
C LEU A 177 30.84 33.09 -33.18
N GLN A 178 31.33 33.26 -31.96
CA GLN A 178 31.34 34.55 -31.25
C GLN A 178 32.65 35.35 -31.44
N TYR A 179 33.60 34.82 -32.21
CA TYR A 179 34.87 35.46 -32.61
C TYR A 179 34.92 35.70 -34.11
#